data_AF-A0A6A4MGL7-F1
#
_entry.id   AF-A0A6A4MGL7-F1
#
_cell.length_a   1.000
_cell.length_b   1.000
_cell.length_c   1.000
_cell.angle_alpha   90.00
_cell.angle_beta   90.00
_cell.angle_gamma   90.00
#
_symmetry.space_group_name_H-M   'P 1'
#
loop_
_entity.id
_entity.type
_entity.pdbx_description
1 polymer ?
#
loop_
_entity_poly.entity_id
_entity_poly.type
_entity_poly.pdbx_seq_one_letter_code
_entity_poly.pdbx_strand_id
1 'polypeptide(L)'
;MPFLLLHLQPSLGFRKPVHPVPATKTPTRASSHLSSPTQNSTNFSKWVADFRSKSWNFALSGALSLALSLTGNFLFFYWSRVGFAEGKVGVNKPELLPKEFSTVIDVAGFLSDGQEKRLAREIDDIEKDTGFKLRVLAQNYPNTPGLAIKDFWQVDDRTIVFVADPTFGNIINFNVGNTVDLDIPRSFWSRLAGKYGNIFYWKEKGEDASIEAAVMAISNCLREPVGRNNCSEVK
;
A
#
# COMPACT_ATOMS: atom_id res chain seq x y z
N MET A 1 -7.69 35.01 -65.64
CA MET A 1 -6.57 35.88 -65.23
C MET A 1 -6.26 35.56 -63.76
N PRO A 2 -4.99 35.32 -63.41
CA PRO A 2 -4.54 33.96 -63.09
C PRO A 2 -3.65 33.87 -61.82
N PHE A 3 -3.19 32.64 -61.54
CA PHE A 3 -2.03 32.26 -60.71
C PHE A 3 -2.21 32.37 -59.17
N LEU A 4 -1.70 31.45 -58.34
CA LEU A 4 -0.47 30.66 -58.47
C LEU A 4 -0.57 29.35 -57.64
N LEU A 5 -0.01 28.29 -58.20
CA LEU A 5 0.20 26.94 -57.64
C LEU A 5 1.69 26.83 -57.26
N LEU A 6 2.03 26.36 -56.05
CA LEU A 6 3.36 25.87 -55.61
C LEU A 6 3.08 25.04 -54.32
N HIS A 7 3.07 23.71 -54.24
CA HIS A 7 4.07 22.66 -54.51
C HIS A 7 5.26 22.59 -53.51
N LEU A 8 5.27 21.46 -52.75
CA LEU A 8 6.41 20.73 -52.14
C LEU A 8 7.19 21.43 -50.98
N GLN A 9 7.58 20.81 -49.87
CA GLN A 9 8.07 19.44 -49.57
C GLN A 9 8.02 19.13 -48.03
N PRO A 10 8.29 17.87 -47.61
CA PRO A 10 8.13 17.39 -46.23
C PRO A 10 9.40 17.55 -45.38
N SER A 11 9.23 17.81 -44.08
CA SER A 11 10.32 17.91 -43.11
C SER A 11 10.60 16.58 -42.41
N LEU A 12 11.76 16.02 -42.76
CA LEU A 12 12.84 15.51 -41.89
C LEU A 12 12.44 14.66 -40.67
N GLY A 13 12.76 13.37 -40.78
CA GLY A 13 12.63 12.38 -39.71
C GLY A 13 13.58 12.60 -38.53
N PHE A 14 13.08 12.21 -37.35
CA PHE A 14 13.89 12.01 -36.16
C PHE A 14 14.06 10.52 -35.91
N ARG A 15 15.32 10.09 -35.97
CA ARG A 15 15.81 8.73 -35.79
C ARG A 15 15.86 8.43 -34.28
N LYS A 16 15.17 7.38 -33.82
CA LYS A 16 15.27 6.87 -32.44
C LYS A 16 16.64 6.18 -32.24
N PRO A 17 17.33 6.38 -31.12
CA PRO A 17 18.51 5.61 -30.78
C PRO A 17 18.12 4.19 -30.34
N VAL A 18 18.73 3.20 -30.99
CA VAL A 18 18.67 1.77 -30.65
C VAL A 18 19.79 1.50 -29.63
N HIS A 19 19.43 1.11 -28.40
CA HIS A 19 20.40 0.58 -27.44
C HIS A 19 20.54 -0.94 -27.63
N PRO A 20 21.77 -1.45 -27.81
CA PRO A 20 22.01 -2.88 -27.98
C PRO A 20 22.06 -3.62 -26.64
N VAL A 21 21.34 -4.74 -26.60
CA VAL A 21 21.46 -5.82 -25.61
C VAL A 21 22.74 -6.62 -25.90
N PRO A 22 23.58 -6.94 -24.90
CA PRO A 22 24.60 -7.97 -25.04
C PRO A 22 24.09 -9.31 -24.47
N ALA A 23 24.10 -10.34 -25.31
CA ALA A 23 23.90 -11.74 -24.91
C ALA A 23 25.25 -12.46 -24.74
N THR A 24 25.37 -13.17 -23.60
CA THR A 24 26.03 -14.47 -23.34
C THR A 24 27.39 -14.82 -23.96
N LYS A 25 28.39 -15.16 -23.11
CA LYS A 25 29.31 -16.33 -23.27
C LYS A 25 29.84 -16.84 -21.90
N THR A 26 29.60 -18.11 -21.60
CA THR A 26 30.35 -19.01 -20.67
C THR A 26 31.46 -19.76 -21.47
N PRO A 27 32.24 -20.73 -20.94
CA PRO A 27 32.97 -20.90 -19.67
C PRO A 27 34.49 -21.22 -19.90
N THR A 28 35.38 -21.10 -18.90
CA THR A 28 36.71 -21.76 -18.94
C THR A 28 37.26 -22.12 -17.54
N ARG A 29 37.98 -23.24 -17.48
CA ARG A 29 38.37 -24.06 -16.34
C ARG A 29 39.91 -24.07 -16.13
N ALA A 30 40.32 -24.29 -14.88
CA ALA A 30 41.63 -24.82 -14.38
C ALA A 30 42.88 -23.92 -14.55
N SER A 31 43.93 -23.98 -13.73
CA SER A 31 44.29 -24.50 -12.39
C SER A 31 45.77 -24.11 -12.15
N SER A 32 46.26 -24.39 -10.93
CA SER A 32 47.66 -24.64 -10.54
C SER A 32 48.37 -23.46 -9.83
N HIS A 33 49.16 -23.64 -8.76
CA HIS A 33 49.98 -24.76 -8.30
C HIS A 33 50.25 -24.70 -6.77
N LEU A 34 50.35 -25.90 -6.15
CA LEU A 34 51.25 -26.38 -5.07
C LEU A 34 51.40 -25.55 -3.76
N SER A 35 51.33 -26.13 -2.55
CA SER A 35 52.01 -27.36 -2.10
C SER A 35 51.46 -27.92 -0.77
N SER A 36 51.60 -29.24 -0.58
CA SER A 36 51.49 -29.98 0.70
C SER A 36 52.90 -30.40 1.16
N PRO A 37 53.19 -30.68 2.46
CA PRO A 37 52.86 -32.00 3.03
C PRO A 37 52.51 -32.07 4.54
N THR A 38 51.53 -32.92 4.84
CA THR A 38 51.54 -34.08 5.76
C THR A 38 52.32 -34.07 7.11
N GLN A 39 51.52 -34.24 8.18
CA GLN A 39 51.71 -35.03 9.44
C GLN A 39 52.88 -34.77 10.40
N ASN A 40 52.56 -34.52 11.69
CA ASN A 40 52.89 -35.47 12.75
C ASN A 40 52.15 -35.21 14.07
N SER A 41 51.47 -36.26 14.55
CA SER A 41 50.91 -36.38 15.88
C SER A 41 52.01 -36.79 16.87
N THR A 42 52.32 -35.96 17.87
CA THR A 42 52.95 -36.33 19.16
C THR A 42 53.26 -35.07 19.98
N ASN A 43 52.24 -34.35 20.48
CA ASN A 43 52.50 -33.32 21.52
C ASN A 43 51.28 -32.88 22.37
N PHE A 44 50.14 -33.56 22.30
CA PHE A 44 48.96 -33.15 23.07
C PHE A 44 48.92 -33.78 24.49
N SER A 45 49.53 -34.95 24.67
CA SER A 45 49.52 -35.66 25.95
C SER A 45 50.40 -35.03 27.04
N LYS A 46 51.36 -34.17 26.66
CA LYS A 46 52.27 -33.51 27.60
C LYS A 46 51.67 -32.24 28.21
N TRP A 47 50.82 -31.53 27.48
CA TRP A 47 50.14 -30.31 27.95
C TRP A 47 49.00 -30.60 28.94
N VAL A 48 48.30 -31.73 28.77
CA VAL A 48 47.16 -32.11 29.62
C VAL A 48 47.61 -32.60 31.02
N ALA A 49 48.86 -33.07 31.16
CA ALA A 49 49.40 -33.49 32.46
C ALA A 49 49.78 -32.30 33.38
N ASP A 50 50.20 -31.17 32.81
CA ASP A 50 50.59 -29.97 33.57
C ASP A 50 49.41 -29.11 34.01
N PHE A 51 48.24 -29.27 33.38
CA PHE A 51 47.02 -28.56 33.79
C PHE A 51 46.30 -29.20 35.00
N ARG A 52 46.76 -30.37 35.46
CA ARG A 52 46.05 -31.22 36.44
C ARG A 52 46.57 -31.13 37.88
N SER A 53 47.52 -30.25 38.21
CA SER A 53 48.16 -30.28 39.53
C SER A 53 48.14 -28.99 40.36
N LYS A 54 47.46 -27.90 39.96
CA LYS A 54 47.45 -26.69 40.81
C LYS A 54 46.16 -25.87 40.80
N SER A 55 45.60 -25.80 42.02
CA SER A 55 44.58 -24.88 42.55
C SER A 55 43.13 -25.34 42.47
N TRP A 56 42.82 -26.25 43.38
CA TRP A 56 41.48 -26.68 43.82
C TRP A 56 40.88 -25.71 44.86
N ASN A 57 40.84 -24.39 44.61
CA ASN A 57 40.33 -23.43 45.62
C ASN A 57 39.64 -22.17 45.07
N PHE A 58 38.88 -22.25 43.98
CA PHE A 58 38.02 -21.12 43.54
C PHE A 58 36.69 -21.59 42.96
N ALA A 59 35.89 -22.30 43.76
CA ALA A 59 34.57 -22.76 43.34
C ALA A 59 33.49 -22.51 44.39
N LEU A 60 33.41 -21.30 44.98
CA LEU A 60 32.29 -20.91 45.87
C LEU A 60 31.87 -19.43 45.76
N SER A 61 32.00 -18.77 44.61
CA SER A 61 31.50 -17.39 44.43
C SER A 61 31.10 -17.01 43.00
N GLY A 62 30.70 -17.98 42.17
CA GLY A 62 30.25 -17.71 40.79
C GLY A 62 28.75 -17.91 40.55
N ALA A 63 28.06 -18.68 41.41
CA ALA A 63 26.70 -19.14 41.12
C ALA A 63 25.58 -18.19 41.57
N LEU A 64 25.85 -17.20 42.43
CA LEU A 64 24.80 -16.30 42.94
C LEU A 64 24.58 -15.04 42.06
N SER A 65 25.55 -14.66 41.21
CA SER A 65 25.45 -13.45 40.36
C SER A 65 24.77 -13.69 39.01
N LEU A 66 24.61 -14.95 38.59
CA LEU A 66 23.97 -15.31 37.32
C LEU A 66 22.45 -15.52 37.44
N ALA A 67 21.91 -15.69 38.65
CA ALA A 67 20.47 -15.92 38.84
C ALA A 67 19.63 -14.64 38.84
N LEU A 68 20.20 -13.49 39.21
CA LEU A 68 19.50 -12.18 39.19
C LEU A 68 19.61 -11.45 37.83
N SER A 69 20.56 -11.84 36.97
CA SER A 69 20.71 -11.26 35.63
C SER A 69 19.82 -11.93 34.58
N LEU A 70 19.38 -13.17 34.83
CA LEU A 70 18.51 -13.93 33.91
C LEU A 70 17.02 -13.77 34.17
N THR A 71 16.59 -13.22 35.32
CA THR A 71 15.17 -12.94 35.60
C THR A 71 14.79 -11.49 35.31
N GLY A 72 15.68 -10.53 35.59
CA GLY A 72 15.48 -9.12 35.26
C GLY A 72 15.44 -8.85 33.75
N ASN A 73 16.38 -9.42 32.99
CA ASN A 73 16.40 -9.26 31.54
C ASN A 73 15.32 -10.08 30.83
N PHE A 74 14.85 -11.20 31.39
CA PHE A 74 13.79 -11.97 30.74
C PHE A 74 12.46 -11.24 30.82
N LEU A 75 12.12 -10.62 31.96
CA LEU A 75 10.93 -9.76 32.09
C LEU A 75 11.04 -8.47 31.25
N PHE A 76 12.23 -7.86 31.17
CA PHE A 76 12.45 -6.66 30.36
C PHE A 76 12.41 -6.96 28.84
N PHE A 77 12.92 -8.11 28.39
CA PHE A 77 12.78 -8.58 27.01
C PHE A 77 11.37 -9.09 26.68
N TYR A 78 10.62 -9.62 27.65
CA TYR A 78 9.23 -10.05 27.43
C TYR A 78 8.28 -8.84 27.33
N TRP A 79 8.46 -7.81 28.17
CA TRP A 79 7.59 -6.63 28.17
C TRP A 79 7.88 -5.67 27.00
N SER A 80 9.14 -5.59 26.54
CA SER A 80 9.50 -4.81 25.34
C SER A 80 9.05 -5.43 24.01
N ARG A 81 8.69 -6.73 23.99
CA ARG A 81 8.21 -7.43 22.80
C ARG A 81 6.69 -7.51 22.69
N VAL A 82 5.97 -7.22 23.76
CA VAL A 82 4.51 -7.02 23.71
C VAL A 82 4.27 -5.57 23.30
N GLY A 83 4.44 -5.29 22.01
CA GLY A 83 3.91 -4.06 21.42
C GLY A 83 2.42 -4.04 21.68
N PHE A 84 1.95 -3.08 22.48
CA PHE A 84 0.53 -2.80 22.60
C PHE A 84 0.04 -2.43 21.20
N ALA A 85 -0.60 -3.39 20.52
CA ALA A 85 -1.46 -3.09 19.39
C ALA A 85 -2.61 -2.29 19.98
N GLU A 86 -2.49 -0.97 19.95
CA GLU A 86 -3.51 -0.04 20.37
C GLU A 86 -4.66 -0.18 19.36
N GLY A 87 -5.53 -1.15 19.63
CA GLY A 87 -6.72 -1.40 18.83
C GLY A 87 -7.55 -0.13 18.85
N LYS A 88 -7.71 0.50 17.69
CA LYS A 88 -8.61 1.66 17.56
C LYS A 88 -9.99 1.24 18.07
N VAL A 89 -10.54 2.03 18.98
CA VAL A 89 -11.85 1.81 19.57
C VAL A 89 -12.88 1.79 18.43
N GLY A 90 -13.79 0.80 18.45
CA GLY A 90 -14.91 0.78 17.51
C GLY A 90 -15.77 2.02 17.72
N VAL A 91 -15.76 2.93 16.75
CA VAL A 91 -16.55 4.16 16.76
C VAL A 91 -17.71 4.02 15.77
N ASN A 92 -18.91 4.37 16.23
CA ASN A 92 -20.14 4.31 15.44
C ASN A 92 -21.04 5.47 15.89
N LYS A 93 -20.92 6.61 15.20
CA LYS A 93 -21.64 7.85 15.51
C LYS A 93 -22.69 8.15 14.43
N PRO A 94 -23.85 7.47 14.42
CA PRO A 94 -24.89 7.66 13.40
C PRO A 94 -25.43 9.10 13.32
N GLU A 95 -25.28 9.88 14.40
CA GLU A 95 -25.67 11.29 14.46
C GLU A 95 -24.89 12.20 13.49
N LEU A 96 -23.77 11.71 12.94
CA LEU A 96 -22.99 12.41 11.90
C LEU A 96 -23.60 12.28 10.50
N LEU A 97 -24.62 11.45 10.34
CA LEU A 97 -25.31 11.27 9.06
C LEU A 97 -26.32 12.40 8.81
N PRO A 98 -26.47 12.84 7.56
CA PRO A 98 -27.49 13.81 7.21
C PRO A 98 -28.89 13.21 7.35
N LYS A 99 -29.89 14.07 7.60
CA LYS A 99 -31.29 13.66 7.70
C LYS A 99 -31.89 13.28 6.34
N GLU A 100 -31.42 13.93 5.30
CA GLU A 100 -31.82 13.70 3.92
C GLU A 100 -30.78 12.84 3.20
N PHE A 101 -31.23 12.03 2.26
CA PHE A 101 -30.35 11.17 1.48
C PHE A 101 -29.36 12.01 0.66
N SER A 102 -28.06 11.70 0.80
CA SER A 102 -27.00 12.23 -0.03
C SER A 102 -26.04 11.12 -0.41
N THR A 103 -25.55 11.13 -1.64
CA THR A 103 -24.53 10.17 -2.13
C THR A 103 -23.10 10.55 -1.73
N VAL A 104 -22.90 11.82 -1.36
CA VAL A 104 -21.63 12.36 -0.85
C VAL A 104 -21.88 12.89 0.55
N ILE A 105 -21.12 12.39 1.52
CA ILE A 105 -21.18 12.83 2.91
C ILE A 105 -19.77 13.22 3.31
N ASP A 106 -19.57 14.50 3.61
CA ASP A 106 -18.32 15.02 4.14
C ASP A 106 -18.48 15.48 5.59
N VAL A 107 -18.05 14.62 6.51
CA VAL A 107 -18.03 14.89 7.94
C VAL A 107 -16.76 15.67 8.33
N ALA A 108 -15.70 15.56 7.54
CA ALA A 108 -14.38 16.12 7.86
C ALA A 108 -14.17 17.54 7.32
N GLY A 109 -15.01 17.98 6.38
CA GLY A 109 -14.89 19.29 5.73
C GLY A 109 -13.69 19.35 4.77
N PHE A 110 -13.43 18.25 4.05
CA PHE A 110 -12.43 18.21 2.98
C PHE A 110 -12.93 18.90 1.71
N LEU A 111 -14.22 18.82 1.41
CA LEU A 111 -14.85 19.32 0.19
C LEU A 111 -15.55 20.66 0.43
N SER A 112 -15.51 21.55 -0.54
CA SER A 112 -16.41 22.70 -0.58
C SER A 112 -17.81 22.29 -1.09
N ASP A 113 -18.84 23.08 -0.77
CA ASP A 113 -20.21 22.88 -1.25
C ASP A 113 -20.30 22.72 -2.78
N GLY A 114 -19.44 23.42 -3.52
CA GLY A 114 -19.37 23.32 -4.98
C GLY A 114 -18.85 21.97 -5.46
N GLN A 115 -17.83 21.44 -4.77
CA GLN A 115 -17.24 20.13 -5.05
C GLN A 115 -18.21 19.02 -4.69
N GLU A 116 -18.85 19.08 -3.51
CA GLU A 116 -19.88 18.10 -3.13
C GLU A 116 -21.00 18.01 -4.17
N LYS A 117 -21.55 19.15 -4.60
CA LYS A 117 -22.61 19.20 -5.62
C LYS A 117 -22.13 18.65 -6.97
N ARG A 118 -20.88 18.92 -7.35
CA ARG A 118 -20.30 18.42 -8.59
C ARG A 118 -20.11 16.91 -8.54
N LEU A 119 -19.55 16.40 -7.44
CA LEU A 119 -19.35 14.96 -7.24
C LEU A 119 -20.69 14.22 -7.15
N ALA A 120 -21.68 14.79 -6.45
CA ALA A 120 -23.02 14.21 -6.37
C ALA A 120 -23.67 14.07 -7.76
N ARG A 121 -23.52 15.07 -8.64
CA ARG A 121 -23.98 14.99 -10.03
C ARG A 121 -23.24 13.93 -10.83
N GLU A 122 -21.91 13.90 -10.74
CA GLU A 122 -21.10 12.89 -11.42
C GLU A 122 -21.51 11.47 -10.99
N ILE A 123 -21.74 11.26 -9.69
CA ILE A 123 -22.19 9.99 -9.12
C ILE A 123 -23.59 9.60 -9.62
N ASP A 124 -24.51 10.56 -9.69
CA ASP A 124 -25.86 10.35 -10.23
C ASP A 124 -25.78 9.95 -11.72
N ASP A 125 -24.88 10.58 -12.49
CA ASP A 125 -24.65 10.22 -13.88
C ASP A 125 -24.00 8.83 -14.02
N ILE A 126 -23.06 8.43 -13.14
CA ILE A 126 -22.54 7.05 -13.10
C ILE A 126 -23.68 6.04 -12.90
N GLU A 127 -24.57 6.32 -11.94
CA GLU A 127 -25.67 5.41 -11.61
C GLU A 127 -26.66 5.27 -12.77
N LYS A 128 -26.97 6.36 -13.48
CA LYS A 128 -27.82 6.34 -14.68
C LYS A 128 -27.17 5.62 -15.86
N ASP A 129 -25.87 5.86 -16.09
CA ASP A 129 -25.17 5.35 -17.27
C ASP A 129 -24.84 3.86 -17.14
N THR A 130 -24.52 3.41 -15.93
CA THR A 130 -23.93 2.08 -15.69
C THR A 130 -24.78 1.18 -14.80
N GLY A 131 -25.68 1.76 -14.00
CA GLY A 131 -26.43 1.03 -12.97
C GLY A 131 -25.63 0.68 -11.71
N PHE A 132 -24.38 1.13 -11.60
CA PHE A 132 -23.57 1.01 -10.38
C PHE A 132 -23.75 2.22 -9.46
N LYS A 133 -23.74 1.97 -8.15
CA LYS A 133 -23.97 3.00 -7.13
C LYS A 133 -22.64 3.38 -6.49
N LEU A 134 -22.13 4.59 -6.74
CA LEU A 134 -20.98 5.13 -6.00
C LEU A 134 -21.48 5.94 -4.80
N ARG A 135 -20.87 5.75 -3.62
CA ARG A 135 -21.15 6.50 -2.40
C ARG A 135 -19.84 6.97 -1.77
N VAL A 136 -19.73 8.25 -1.44
CA VAL A 136 -18.50 8.88 -0.98
C VAL A 136 -18.66 9.35 0.46
N LEU A 137 -17.78 8.87 1.36
CA LEU A 137 -17.71 9.27 2.76
C LEU A 137 -16.35 9.91 3.03
N ALA A 138 -16.31 11.23 3.21
CA ALA A 138 -15.14 11.93 3.73
C ALA A 138 -15.28 12.08 5.26
N GLN A 139 -14.30 11.58 6.00
CA GLN A 139 -14.35 11.49 7.46
C GLN A 139 -12.96 11.59 8.09
N ASN A 140 -12.92 11.72 9.41
CA ASN A 140 -11.67 11.75 10.16
C ASN A 140 -11.84 11.05 11.52
N TYR A 141 -11.15 9.91 11.72
CA TYR A 141 -11.20 9.17 12.97
C TYR A 141 -10.75 10.05 14.15
N PRO A 142 -11.43 10.01 15.32
CA PRO A 142 -12.50 9.07 15.71
C PRO A 142 -13.93 9.51 15.37
N ASN A 143 -14.11 10.58 14.61
CA ASN A 143 -15.44 11.07 14.22
C ASN A 143 -15.89 10.40 12.93
N THR A 144 -16.46 9.20 13.07
CA THR A 144 -16.94 8.42 11.93
C THR A 144 -18.36 7.89 12.18
N PRO A 145 -19.23 7.86 11.16
CA PRO A 145 -20.53 7.24 11.25
C PRO A 145 -20.46 5.71 11.38
N GLY A 146 -19.26 5.12 11.23
CA GLY A 146 -19.03 3.70 11.44
C GLY A 146 -19.90 2.83 10.54
N LEU A 147 -20.54 1.81 11.12
CA LEU A 147 -21.35 0.85 10.38
C LEU A 147 -22.70 1.41 9.94
N ALA A 148 -23.21 2.47 10.58
CA ALA A 148 -24.52 3.05 10.28
C ALA A 148 -24.65 3.55 8.83
N ILE A 149 -23.51 3.87 8.19
CA ILE A 149 -23.48 4.32 6.79
C ILE A 149 -24.04 3.26 5.82
N LYS A 150 -23.87 1.96 6.14
CA LYS A 150 -24.34 0.87 5.28
C LYS A 150 -25.86 0.83 5.21
N ASP A 151 -26.50 1.01 6.35
CA ASP A 151 -27.96 1.03 6.45
C ASP A 151 -28.52 2.33 5.87
N PHE A 152 -27.86 3.47 6.10
CA PHE A 152 -28.29 4.75 5.52
C PHE A 152 -28.32 4.73 3.99
N TRP A 153 -27.27 4.20 3.36
CA TRP A 153 -27.19 4.10 1.90
C TRP A 153 -27.86 2.87 1.29
N GLN A 154 -28.36 1.94 2.12
CA GLN A 154 -28.91 0.66 1.67
C GLN A 154 -27.91 -0.04 0.72
N VAL A 155 -26.66 -0.19 1.19
CA VAL A 155 -25.55 -0.74 0.40
C VAL A 155 -25.90 -2.15 -0.09
N ASP A 156 -25.82 -2.36 -1.42
CA ASP A 156 -26.11 -3.63 -2.08
C ASP A 156 -24.89 -4.14 -2.90
N ASP A 157 -25.06 -5.24 -3.63
CA ASP A 157 -23.99 -5.86 -4.42
C ASP A 157 -23.47 -5.00 -5.59
N ARG A 158 -24.19 -3.93 -5.96
CA ARG A 158 -23.81 -2.97 -7.00
C ARG A 158 -23.27 -1.65 -6.43
N THR A 159 -23.13 -1.57 -5.11
CA THR A 159 -22.65 -0.37 -4.43
C THR A 159 -21.14 -0.41 -4.18
N ILE A 160 -20.47 0.71 -4.49
CA ILE A 160 -19.10 1.02 -4.12
C ILE A 160 -19.14 2.08 -3.03
N VAL A 161 -18.65 1.75 -1.84
CA VAL A 161 -18.46 2.70 -0.75
C VAL A 161 -17.00 3.15 -0.77
N PHE A 162 -16.77 4.39 -1.21
CA PHE A 162 -15.49 5.07 -1.17
C PHE A 162 -15.40 5.88 0.13
N VAL A 163 -14.44 5.53 0.99
CA VAL A 163 -14.12 6.23 2.23
C VAL A 163 -12.81 7.00 2.07
N ALA A 164 -12.84 8.29 2.36
CA ALA A 164 -11.68 9.17 2.46
C ALA A 164 -11.38 9.47 3.94
N ASP A 165 -10.28 8.93 4.47
CA ASP A 165 -9.86 9.09 5.87
C ASP A 165 -8.32 9.09 6.00
N PRO A 166 -7.69 10.22 6.36
CA PRO A 166 -6.23 10.36 6.37
C PRO A 166 -5.54 9.54 7.49
N THR A 167 -6.29 8.99 8.44
CA THR A 167 -5.76 8.34 9.66
C THR A 167 -4.91 7.10 9.36
N PHE A 168 -5.09 6.46 8.21
CA PHE A 168 -4.44 5.19 7.87
C PHE A 168 -3.25 5.34 6.90
N GLY A 169 -2.77 6.57 6.71
CA GLY A 169 -1.67 6.90 5.80
C GLY A 169 -2.12 6.95 4.34
N ASN A 170 -2.77 5.90 3.85
CA ASN A 170 -3.56 6.00 2.63
C ASN A 170 -4.91 6.63 2.96
N ILE A 171 -5.26 7.75 2.32
CA ILE A 171 -6.53 8.42 2.56
C ILE A 171 -7.70 7.68 1.91
N ILE A 172 -7.47 6.88 0.87
CA ILE A 172 -8.51 6.23 0.07
C ILE A 172 -8.72 4.78 0.50
N ASN A 173 -9.97 4.42 0.77
CA ASN A 173 -10.39 3.04 1.03
C ASN A 173 -11.72 2.72 0.33
N PHE A 174 -11.87 1.48 -0.13
CA PHE A 174 -13.06 1.03 -0.87
C PHE A 174 -13.68 -0.21 -0.22
N ASN A 175 -15.00 -0.20 -0.06
CA ASN A 175 -15.79 -1.42 0.12
C ASN A 175 -16.60 -1.62 -1.15
N VAL A 176 -16.34 -2.72 -1.85
CA VAL A 176 -16.87 -2.98 -3.19
C VAL A 176 -17.89 -4.12 -3.09
N GLY A 177 -19.10 -3.90 -3.61
CA GLY A 177 -20.15 -4.92 -3.70
C GLY A 177 -19.78 -6.07 -4.65
N ASN A 178 -20.42 -7.23 -4.46
CA ASN A 178 -20.04 -8.46 -5.14
C ASN A 178 -20.18 -8.38 -6.67
N THR A 179 -21.21 -7.71 -7.18
CA THR A 179 -21.40 -7.57 -8.65
C THR A 179 -20.29 -6.71 -9.24
N VAL A 180 -19.91 -5.65 -8.54
CA VAL A 180 -18.82 -4.76 -8.99
C VAL A 180 -17.48 -5.50 -9.01
N ASP A 181 -17.22 -6.36 -8.02
CA ASP A 181 -15.97 -7.14 -7.92
C ASP A 181 -15.79 -8.15 -9.06
N LEU A 182 -16.90 -8.59 -9.66
CA LEU A 182 -16.87 -9.48 -10.83
C LEU A 182 -16.55 -8.72 -12.12
N ASP A 183 -17.05 -7.48 -12.25
CA ASP A 183 -16.91 -6.69 -13.47
C ASP A 183 -15.62 -5.86 -13.49
N ILE A 184 -15.13 -5.43 -12.32
CA ILE A 184 -13.97 -4.54 -12.19
C ILE A 184 -12.79 -5.29 -11.55
N PRO A 185 -11.63 -5.38 -12.23
CA PRO A 185 -10.47 -6.08 -11.69
C PRO A 185 -10.03 -5.53 -10.33
N ARG A 186 -9.80 -6.41 -9.35
CA ARG A 186 -9.31 -6.04 -8.02
C ARG A 186 -8.05 -5.16 -8.02
N SER A 187 -7.20 -5.31 -9.04
CA SER A 187 -5.98 -4.52 -9.22
C SER A 187 -6.25 -3.05 -9.56
N PHE A 188 -7.43 -2.70 -10.06
CA PHE A 188 -7.83 -1.31 -10.30
C PHE A 188 -7.89 -0.55 -8.98
N TRP A 189 -8.61 -1.08 -7.98
CA TRP A 189 -8.79 -0.44 -6.67
C TRP A 189 -7.46 -0.20 -5.95
N SER A 190 -6.56 -1.18 -5.97
CA SER A 190 -5.24 -1.04 -5.33
C SER A 190 -4.35 -0.03 -6.06
N ARG A 191 -4.39 0.03 -7.38
CA ARG A 191 -3.66 1.05 -8.16
C ARG A 191 -4.24 2.44 -7.97
N LEU A 192 -5.56 2.56 -7.90
CA LEU A 192 -6.25 3.82 -7.67
C LEU A 192 -5.88 4.41 -6.30
N ALA A 193 -6.02 3.61 -5.24
CA ALA A 193 -5.60 3.98 -3.90
C ALA A 193 -4.08 4.25 -3.82
N GLY A 194 -3.26 3.50 -4.55
CA GLY A 194 -1.82 3.76 -4.64
C GLY A 194 -1.48 5.09 -5.33
N LYS A 195 -2.21 5.45 -6.39
CA LYS A 195 -1.94 6.66 -7.20
C LYS A 195 -2.40 7.94 -6.51
N TYR A 196 -3.66 7.98 -6.07
CA TYR A 196 -4.28 9.19 -5.51
C TYR A 196 -4.44 9.16 -3.99
N GLY A 197 -4.32 7.99 -3.36
CA GLY A 197 -4.55 7.84 -1.93
C GLY A 197 -3.28 7.86 -1.09
N ASN A 198 -2.09 7.76 -1.69
CA ASN A 198 -0.84 7.72 -0.93
C ASN A 198 -0.56 9.06 -0.22
N ILE A 199 0.16 8.98 0.91
CA ILE A 199 0.46 10.13 1.78
C ILE A 199 1.18 11.29 1.09
N PHE A 200 2.00 11.02 0.09
CA PHE A 200 2.69 12.08 -0.63
C PHE A 200 1.73 12.86 -1.51
N TYR A 201 0.84 12.15 -2.21
CA TYR A 201 -0.13 12.77 -3.10
C TYR A 201 -1.10 13.68 -2.35
N TRP A 202 -1.80 13.17 -1.33
CA TRP A 202 -2.85 13.96 -0.68
C TRP A 202 -2.29 15.09 0.19
N LYS A 203 -1.09 14.95 0.75
CA LYS A 203 -0.42 16.07 1.45
C LYS A 203 0.07 17.17 0.51
N GLU A 204 0.39 16.83 -0.74
CA GLU A 204 0.85 17.82 -1.73
C GLU A 204 -0.32 18.47 -2.48
N LYS A 205 -1.30 17.67 -2.90
CA LYS A 205 -2.41 18.10 -3.75
C LYS A 205 -3.66 18.52 -2.98
N GLY A 206 -3.81 18.07 -1.74
CA GLY A 206 -5.03 18.22 -0.95
C GLY A 206 -5.85 16.93 -0.89
N GLU A 207 -6.57 16.77 0.22
CA GLU A 207 -7.52 15.69 0.44
C GLU A 207 -8.67 15.76 -0.58
N ASP A 208 -9.15 16.96 -0.88
CA ASP A 208 -10.19 17.24 -1.87
C ASP A 208 -9.79 16.78 -3.28
N ALA A 209 -8.60 17.16 -3.74
CA ALA A 209 -8.07 16.76 -5.03
C ALA A 209 -7.90 15.23 -5.13
N SER A 210 -7.55 14.58 -4.01
CA SER A 210 -7.43 13.12 -3.93
C SER A 210 -8.78 12.44 -4.08
N ILE A 211 -9.82 12.98 -3.44
CA ILE A 211 -11.20 12.49 -3.56
C ILE A 211 -11.72 12.69 -4.99
N GLU A 212 -11.57 13.89 -5.55
CA GLU A 212 -12.04 14.20 -6.90
C GLU A 212 -11.35 13.32 -7.96
N ALA A 213 -10.02 13.22 -7.91
CA ALA A 213 -9.27 12.39 -8.84
C ALA A 213 -9.70 10.92 -8.77
N ALA A 214 -9.99 10.42 -7.56
CA ALA A 214 -10.47 9.07 -7.38
C ALA A 214 -11.88 8.85 -7.95
N VAL A 215 -12.83 9.77 -7.68
CA VAL A 215 -14.18 9.69 -8.24
C VAL A 215 -14.16 9.73 -9.76
N MET A 216 -13.36 10.64 -10.36
CA MET A 216 -13.24 10.73 -11.82
C MET A 216 -12.62 9.47 -12.43
N ALA A 217 -11.62 8.87 -11.79
CA ALA A 217 -11.03 7.62 -12.26
C ALA A 217 -12.01 6.43 -12.18
N ILE A 218 -12.83 6.36 -11.13
CA ILE A 218 -13.90 5.37 -11.00
C ILE A 218 -14.95 5.58 -12.09
N SER A 219 -15.41 6.82 -12.25
CA SER A 219 -16.32 7.24 -13.32
C SER A 219 -15.86 6.76 -14.70
N ASN A 220 -14.60 7.03 -15.04
CA ASN A 220 -14.01 6.61 -16.30
C ASN A 220 -13.99 5.08 -16.43
N CYS A 221 -13.55 4.37 -15.38
CA CYS A 221 -13.48 2.91 -15.36
C CYS A 221 -14.86 2.25 -15.53
N LEU A 222 -15.88 2.71 -14.80
CA LEU A 222 -17.22 2.11 -14.85
C LEU A 222 -17.92 2.32 -16.19
N ARG A 223 -17.55 3.37 -16.93
CA ARG A 223 -18.05 3.63 -18.29
C ARG A 223 -17.27 2.91 -19.39
N GLU A 224 -16.16 2.26 -19.07
CA GLU A 224 -15.45 1.43 -20.04
C GLU A 224 -16.25 0.15 -20.33
N PRO A 225 -16.30 -0.29 -21.61
CA PRO A 225 -16.97 -1.54 -21.95
C PRO A 225 -16.26 -2.71 -21.26
N VAL A 226 -17.04 -3.64 -20.71
CA VAL A 226 -16.52 -4.84 -20.05
C VAL A 226 -15.72 -5.67 -21.06
N GLY A 227 -14.48 -5.99 -20.72
CA GLY A 227 -13.56 -6.70 -21.60
C GLY A 227 -12.26 -7.01 -20.88
N ARG A 228 -11.34 -7.73 -21.53
CA ARG A 228 -10.09 -8.20 -20.90
C ARG A 228 -9.22 -7.09 -20.29
N ASN A 229 -9.33 -5.88 -20.82
CA ASN A 229 -8.50 -4.74 -20.44
C ASN A 229 -9.34 -3.60 -19.83
N ASN A 230 -10.58 -3.84 -19.41
CA ASN A 230 -11.36 -2.78 -18.76
C ASN A 230 -10.68 -2.37 -17.45
N CYS A 231 -10.67 -1.06 -17.19
CA CYS A 231 -10.03 -0.46 -16.02
C CYS A 231 -8.56 -0.85 -15.85
N SER A 232 -7.86 -1.18 -16.95
CA SER A 232 -6.44 -1.56 -16.90
C SER A 232 -5.54 -0.38 -16.55
N GLU A 233 -6.00 0.85 -16.68
CA GLU A 233 -5.27 2.08 -16.37
C GLU A 233 -6.10 2.97 -15.44
N VAL A 234 -5.43 3.62 -14.49
CA VAL A 234 -6.05 4.66 -13.66
C VAL A 234 -5.82 5.98 -14.39
N LYS A 235 -6.85 6.46 -15.10
CA LYS A 235 -6.84 7.72 -15.84
C LYS A 235 -7.08 8.88 -14.88
#